data_AF-A0A2E0L9L5-F1
#
_entry.id   AF-A0A2E0L9L5-F1
#
_cell.length_a   1.000
_cell.length_b   1.000
_cell.length_c   1.000
_cell.angle_alpha   90.00
_cell.angle_beta   90.00
_cell.angle_gamma   90.00
#
_symmetry.space_group_name_H-M   'P 1'
#
loop_
_entity.id
_entity.type
_entity.pdbx_description
1 polymer ?
#
loop_
_entity_poly.entity_id
_entity_poly.type
_entity_poly.pdbx_seq_one_letter_code
_entity_poly.pdbx_strand_id
1 'polypeptide(L)'
;MRKFLVLVAIFAAVVSVGVGAAAATDSVTGYVVHGIPGLPVDVYVNGDLFAANFQPGTIAGPIKGPADFESDVVIVPVGGDPASPALQATLSFPAGSNVTLVAHLDANGNPTASLFNNDVSYTDQVRLTVRHVAAAPAVDALFFPGTADELRVGPLANGEETTAELPPATYEGVLVPTGTSTAVFGPISMPLYGGKLYVAYAIGSLSDGTFQILKQEIDL
;
A
#
# COMPACT_ATOMS: atom_id res chain seq x y z
N MET A 1 33.15 52.43 -52.31
CA MET A 1 32.14 53.51 -52.48
C MET A 1 31.09 53.34 -51.39
N ARG A 2 30.70 54.45 -50.72
CA ARG A 2 29.53 54.63 -49.82
C ARG A 2 29.61 53.87 -48.47
N LYS A 3 29.94 54.54 -47.36
CA LYS A 3 29.05 55.31 -46.46
C LYS A 3 27.89 54.47 -45.92
N PHE A 4 27.80 54.23 -44.61
CA PHE A 4 26.91 54.98 -43.70
C PHE A 4 27.07 54.56 -42.23
N LEU A 5 26.90 55.57 -41.39
CA LEU A 5 26.98 55.68 -39.94
C LEU A 5 25.59 55.38 -39.33
N VAL A 6 25.50 55.12 -38.02
CA VAL A 6 24.44 55.58 -37.05
C VAL A 6 23.78 54.51 -36.15
N LEU A 7 23.96 54.75 -34.83
CA LEU A 7 23.15 54.56 -33.60
C LEU A 7 22.56 53.17 -33.25
N VAL A 8 22.93 52.58 -32.10
CA VAL A 8 22.48 52.84 -30.70
C VAL A 8 20.99 52.54 -30.47
N ALA A 9 20.72 51.47 -29.73
CA ALA A 9 19.78 51.45 -28.60
C ALA A 9 19.95 50.12 -27.82
N ILE A 10 20.61 50.19 -26.66
CA ILE A 10 20.60 49.12 -25.66
C ILE A 10 19.22 49.15 -25.02
N PHE A 11 18.38 48.15 -25.30
CA PHE A 11 17.19 47.87 -24.52
C PHE A 11 17.48 46.63 -23.67
N ALA A 12 17.86 46.87 -22.41
CA ALA A 12 17.88 45.82 -21.39
C ALA A 12 16.43 45.53 -20.99
N ALA A 13 15.79 44.59 -21.70
CA ALA A 13 14.56 43.99 -21.23
C ALA A 13 14.92 42.93 -20.18
N VAL A 14 14.85 43.32 -18.91
CA VAL A 14 14.78 42.35 -17.81
C VAL A 14 13.43 41.65 -17.96
N VAL A 15 13.43 40.49 -18.62
CA VAL A 15 12.32 39.55 -18.52
C VAL A 15 12.47 38.89 -17.16
N SER A 16 11.72 39.41 -16.18
CA SER A 16 11.39 38.67 -14.98
C SER A 16 10.60 37.45 -15.39
N VAL A 17 11.30 36.33 -15.62
CA VAL A 17 10.69 35.01 -15.65
C VAL A 17 10.11 34.82 -14.26
N GLY A 18 8.79 35.00 -14.14
CA GLY A 18 8.06 34.55 -12.97
C GLY A 18 8.38 33.07 -12.83
N VAL A 19 9.16 32.73 -11.83
CA VAL A 19 9.14 31.41 -11.23
C VAL A 19 7.69 31.23 -10.81
N GLY A 20 6.91 30.56 -11.65
CA GLY A 20 5.66 29.98 -11.20
C GLY A 20 6.05 29.14 -10.00
N ALA A 21 5.60 29.54 -8.82
CA ALA A 21 5.53 28.62 -7.70
C ALA A 21 4.71 27.44 -8.24
N ALA A 22 5.37 26.35 -8.59
CA ALA A 22 4.70 25.08 -8.69
C ALA A 22 4.06 24.92 -7.31
N ALA A 23 2.74 25.09 -7.24
CA ALA A 23 2.00 24.60 -6.10
C ALA A 23 2.48 23.16 -5.94
N ALA A 24 3.01 22.83 -4.76
CA ALA A 24 3.18 21.44 -4.42
C ALA A 24 1.78 20.85 -4.47
N THR A 25 1.41 20.27 -5.61
CA THR A 25 0.23 19.41 -5.69
C THR A 25 0.53 18.30 -4.71
N ASP A 26 -0.17 18.28 -3.59
CA ASP A 26 0.08 17.37 -2.47
C ASP A 26 0.07 15.93 -2.98
N SER A 27 1.23 15.41 -3.39
CA SER A 27 1.34 14.16 -4.13
C SER A 27 0.81 13.01 -3.28
N VAL A 28 0.07 12.12 -3.91
CA VAL A 28 -0.35 10.86 -3.28
C VAL A 28 0.88 9.96 -3.15
N THR A 29 1.00 9.27 -2.02
CA THR A 29 1.98 8.20 -1.83
C THR A 29 1.27 6.85 -1.86
N GLY A 30 1.53 6.05 -2.89
CA GLY A 30 0.89 4.75 -3.07
C GLY A 30 1.86 3.58 -2.86
N TYR A 31 1.32 2.47 -2.41
CA TYR A 31 1.96 1.16 -2.42
C TYR A 31 1.02 0.14 -3.10
N VAL A 32 1.59 -0.90 -3.68
CA VAL A 32 0.84 -2.01 -4.28
C VAL A 32 1.29 -3.32 -3.65
N VAL A 33 0.35 -4.16 -3.22
CA VAL A 33 0.59 -5.47 -2.62
C VAL A 33 -0.07 -6.54 -3.46
N HIS A 34 0.65 -7.62 -3.73
CA HIS A 34 0.12 -8.76 -4.46
C HIS A 34 -0.10 -9.97 -3.54
N GLY A 35 -1.36 -10.19 -3.20
CA GLY A 35 -1.84 -11.25 -2.31
C GLY A 35 -2.54 -12.42 -2.98
N ILE A 36 -2.53 -12.52 -4.31
CA ILE A 36 -3.16 -13.62 -5.07
C ILE A 36 -2.10 -14.68 -5.38
N PRO A 37 -2.13 -15.87 -4.77
CA PRO A 37 -1.13 -16.91 -4.97
C PRO A 37 -1.10 -17.44 -6.40
N GLY A 38 0.09 -17.81 -6.89
CA GLY A 38 0.26 -18.54 -8.14
C GLY A 38 -0.05 -17.77 -9.44
N LEU A 39 -0.34 -16.48 -9.34
CA LEU A 39 -0.71 -15.65 -10.48
C LEU A 39 0.22 -14.44 -10.61
N PRO A 40 1.34 -14.50 -11.34
CA PRO A 40 2.09 -13.30 -11.71
C PRO A 40 1.23 -12.36 -12.57
N VAL A 41 1.32 -11.06 -12.32
CA VAL A 41 0.49 -10.05 -13.02
C VAL A 41 1.30 -8.88 -13.57
N ASP A 42 0.76 -8.26 -14.62
CA ASP A 42 1.11 -6.90 -15.04
C ASP A 42 0.06 -5.93 -14.47
N VAL A 43 0.53 -4.82 -13.90
CA VAL A 43 -0.31 -3.77 -13.30
C VAL A 43 -0.24 -2.53 -14.18
N TYR A 44 -1.40 -2.03 -14.59
CA TYR A 44 -1.56 -0.83 -15.39
C TYR A 44 -2.30 0.22 -14.57
N VAL A 45 -1.86 1.48 -14.68
CA VAL A 45 -2.52 2.63 -14.06
C VAL A 45 -2.79 3.64 -15.16
N ASN A 46 -4.06 3.98 -15.36
CA ASN A 46 -4.52 4.87 -16.45
C ASN A 46 -4.06 4.43 -17.84
N GLY A 47 -3.94 3.11 -18.05
CA GLY A 47 -3.48 2.50 -19.30
C GLY A 47 -1.97 2.39 -19.46
N ASP A 48 -1.17 3.01 -18.58
CA ASP A 48 0.29 2.89 -18.60
C ASP A 48 0.75 1.70 -17.78
N LEU A 49 1.70 0.92 -18.31
CA LEU A 49 2.29 -0.22 -17.59
C LEU A 49 3.08 0.29 -16.39
N PHE A 50 2.53 0.06 -15.20
CA PHE A 50 3.07 0.52 -13.94
C PHE A 50 4.06 -0.49 -13.34
N ALA A 51 3.69 -1.78 -13.33
CA ALA A 51 4.57 -2.86 -12.89
C ALA A 51 4.42 -4.07 -13.81
N ALA A 52 5.55 -4.57 -14.32
CA ALA A 52 5.59 -5.76 -15.15
C ALA A 52 5.99 -6.98 -14.32
N ASN A 53 5.37 -8.13 -14.56
CA ASN A 53 5.69 -9.41 -13.92
C ASN A 53 5.76 -9.31 -12.39
N PHE A 54 4.81 -8.59 -11.80
CA PHE A 54 4.67 -8.41 -10.37
C PHE A 54 4.32 -9.76 -9.73
N GLN A 55 5.14 -10.19 -8.76
CA GLN A 55 5.05 -11.53 -8.21
C GLN A 55 4.11 -11.58 -6.99
N PRO A 56 3.35 -12.67 -6.80
CA PRO A 56 2.63 -12.92 -5.56
C PRO A 56 3.56 -12.85 -4.34
N GLY A 57 3.07 -12.33 -3.22
CA GLY A 57 3.86 -12.20 -2.00
C GLY A 57 4.79 -11.00 -1.99
N THR A 58 4.63 -10.03 -2.90
CA THR A 58 5.52 -8.86 -2.99
C THR A 58 4.78 -7.54 -2.80
N ILE A 59 5.56 -6.52 -2.44
CA ILE A 59 5.10 -5.14 -2.22
C ILE A 59 5.94 -4.23 -3.10
N ALA A 60 5.29 -3.32 -3.82
CA ALA A 60 5.92 -2.25 -4.61
C ALA A 60 5.57 -0.88 -4.04
N GLY A 61 6.51 0.07 -4.14
CA GLY A 61 6.37 1.45 -3.67
C GLY A 61 7.54 1.92 -2.80
N PRO A 62 7.48 3.15 -2.29
CA PRO A 62 6.41 4.14 -2.51
C PRO A 62 6.41 4.67 -3.94
N ILE A 63 5.22 4.98 -4.43
CA ILE A 63 4.98 5.60 -5.73
C ILE A 63 4.39 6.97 -5.48
N LYS A 64 4.88 7.99 -6.19
CA LYS A 64 4.31 9.33 -6.15
C LYS A 64 3.39 9.51 -7.35
N GLY A 65 2.14 9.89 -7.07
CA GLY A 65 1.14 10.17 -8.08
C GLY A 65 0.58 11.59 -7.95
N PRO A 66 -0.10 12.08 -9.00
CA PRO A 66 -0.92 13.28 -8.88
C PRO A 66 -2.04 13.06 -7.85
N ALA A 67 -2.46 14.14 -7.20
CA ALA A 67 -3.54 14.13 -6.22
C ALA A 67 -4.90 14.50 -6.81
N ASP A 68 -5.95 14.19 -6.06
CA ASP A 68 -7.36 14.49 -6.38
C ASP A 68 -7.75 14.00 -7.78
N PHE A 69 -7.35 12.76 -8.07
CA PHE A 69 -7.60 12.10 -9.35
C PHE A 69 -8.10 10.68 -9.14
N GLU A 70 -9.11 10.30 -9.91
CA GLU A 70 -9.59 8.92 -10.05
C GLU A 70 -8.65 8.21 -11.03
N SER A 71 -7.97 7.15 -10.61
CA SER A 71 -7.21 6.33 -11.55
C SER A 71 -7.90 5.01 -11.82
N ASP A 72 -7.88 4.60 -13.09
CA ASP A 72 -8.24 3.24 -13.47
C ASP A 72 -7.04 2.33 -13.25
N VAL A 73 -7.21 1.33 -12.40
CA VAL A 73 -6.20 0.30 -12.17
C VAL A 73 -6.67 -1.00 -12.80
N VAL A 74 -5.84 -1.50 -13.72
CA VAL A 74 -6.07 -2.73 -14.44
C VAL A 74 -4.96 -3.71 -14.09
N ILE A 75 -5.36 -4.89 -13.64
CA ILE A 75 -4.43 -5.99 -13.35
C ILE A 75 -4.75 -7.14 -14.28
N VAL A 76 -3.74 -7.61 -15.00
CA VAL A 76 -3.84 -8.70 -15.95
C VAL A 76 -2.79 -9.77 -15.64
N PRO A 77 -3.03 -11.06 -15.93
CA PRO A 77 -1.98 -12.06 -15.89
C PRO A 77 -0.83 -11.63 -16.80
N VAL A 78 0.41 -11.99 -16.47
CA VAL A 78 1.58 -11.60 -17.28
C VAL A 78 1.39 -11.94 -18.75
N GLY A 79 1.57 -10.94 -19.62
CA GLY A 79 1.38 -11.07 -21.07
C GLY A 79 -0.08 -11.23 -21.52
N GLY A 80 -1.04 -11.03 -20.61
CA GLY A 80 -2.46 -10.97 -20.90
C GLY A 80 -2.87 -9.67 -21.58
N ASP A 81 -4.10 -9.63 -22.07
CA ASP A 81 -4.67 -8.46 -22.75
C ASP A 81 -5.29 -7.49 -21.73
N PRO A 82 -4.84 -6.22 -21.61
CA PRO A 82 -5.47 -5.21 -20.78
C PRO A 82 -6.96 -4.96 -21.08
N ALA A 83 -7.44 -5.30 -22.29
CA ALA A 83 -8.86 -5.22 -22.63
C ALA A 83 -9.70 -6.37 -22.02
N SER A 84 -9.06 -7.39 -21.44
CA SER A 84 -9.70 -8.51 -20.73
C SER A 84 -9.05 -8.71 -19.36
N PRO A 85 -9.23 -7.73 -18.44
CA PRO A 85 -8.49 -7.71 -17.20
C PRO A 85 -8.92 -8.83 -16.24
N ALA A 86 -7.97 -9.37 -15.47
CA ALA A 86 -8.31 -10.24 -14.35
C ALA A 86 -8.99 -9.45 -13.24
N LEU A 87 -8.65 -8.16 -13.13
CA LEU A 87 -9.25 -7.23 -12.19
C LEU A 87 -9.17 -5.80 -12.73
N GLN A 88 -10.27 -5.07 -12.60
CA GLN A 88 -10.34 -3.64 -12.90
C GLN A 88 -11.00 -2.91 -11.75
N ALA A 89 -10.42 -1.81 -11.30
CA ALA A 89 -10.95 -0.99 -10.23
C ALA A 89 -10.67 0.48 -10.49
N THR A 90 -11.67 1.33 -10.28
CA THR A 90 -11.50 2.78 -10.23
C THR A 90 -11.25 3.19 -8.79
N LEU A 91 -10.14 3.88 -8.54
CA LEU A 91 -9.67 4.23 -7.21
C LEU A 91 -9.49 5.74 -7.07
N SER A 92 -10.07 6.29 -6.01
CA SER A 92 -9.91 7.69 -5.60
C SER A 92 -8.64 7.86 -4.78
N PHE A 93 -7.79 8.81 -5.16
CA PHE A 93 -6.57 9.14 -4.43
C PHE A 93 -6.62 10.59 -3.91
N PRO A 94 -7.06 10.82 -2.66
CA PRO A 94 -7.15 12.15 -2.08
C PRO A 94 -5.79 12.84 -1.98
N ALA A 95 -5.76 14.17 -2.12
CA ALA A 95 -4.56 14.96 -1.91
C ALA A 95 -3.83 14.65 -0.59
N GLY A 96 -2.52 14.47 -0.68
CA GLY A 96 -1.65 14.18 0.47
C GLY A 96 -1.85 12.80 1.10
N SER A 97 -2.70 11.94 0.54
CA SER A 97 -2.96 10.61 1.09
C SER A 97 -1.76 9.67 0.97
N ASN A 98 -1.63 8.78 1.94
CA ASN A 98 -0.78 7.61 1.86
C ASN A 98 -1.68 6.38 1.81
N VAL A 99 -1.56 5.56 0.76
CA VAL A 99 -2.50 4.47 0.53
C VAL A 99 -1.79 3.20 0.11
N THR A 100 -2.47 2.07 0.26
CA THR A 100 -2.02 0.78 -0.27
C THR A 100 -3.14 0.09 -1.01
N LEU A 101 -2.91 -0.17 -2.29
CA LEU A 101 -3.74 -1.04 -3.10
C LEU A 101 -3.28 -2.47 -2.89
N VAL A 102 -4.20 -3.35 -2.52
CA VAL A 102 -3.93 -4.78 -2.37
C VAL A 102 -4.76 -5.53 -3.41
N ALA A 103 -4.11 -6.28 -4.29
CA ALA A 103 -4.76 -7.29 -5.12
C ALA A 103 -4.76 -8.61 -4.36
N HIS A 104 -5.92 -9.16 -4.01
CA HIS A 104 -6.02 -10.29 -3.09
C HIS A 104 -7.18 -11.23 -3.42
N LEU A 105 -7.35 -12.28 -2.60
CA LEU A 105 -8.51 -13.15 -2.69
C LEU A 105 -9.63 -12.66 -1.78
N ASP A 106 -10.87 -12.70 -2.25
CA ASP A 106 -12.06 -12.56 -1.40
C ASP A 106 -12.23 -13.77 -0.48
N ALA A 107 -13.22 -13.74 0.41
CA ALA A 107 -13.50 -14.86 1.32
C ALA A 107 -13.82 -16.20 0.62
N ASN A 108 -14.22 -16.16 -0.66
CA ASN A 108 -14.55 -17.32 -1.47
C ASN A 108 -13.37 -17.81 -2.34
N GLY A 109 -12.23 -17.12 -2.31
CA GLY A 109 -11.07 -17.44 -3.14
C GLY A 109 -11.07 -16.81 -4.53
N ASN A 110 -11.95 -15.84 -4.81
CA ASN A 110 -11.94 -15.12 -6.09
C ASN A 110 -10.98 -13.92 -6.03
N PRO A 111 -10.23 -13.60 -7.11
CA PRO A 111 -9.44 -12.38 -7.19
C PRO A 111 -10.28 -11.10 -7.02
N THR A 112 -9.79 -10.17 -6.22
CA THR A 112 -10.38 -8.84 -5.96
C THR A 112 -9.29 -7.82 -5.62
N ALA A 113 -9.65 -6.54 -5.47
CA ALA A 113 -8.76 -5.49 -4.96
C ALA A 113 -9.44 -4.65 -3.89
N SER A 114 -8.63 -4.21 -2.92
CA SER A 114 -9.03 -3.28 -1.88
C SER A 114 -8.00 -2.15 -1.77
N LEU A 115 -8.48 -0.93 -1.56
CA LEU A 115 -7.64 0.23 -1.28
C LEU A 115 -7.74 0.59 0.20
N PHE A 116 -6.61 0.68 0.87
CA PHE A 116 -6.53 1.03 2.28
C PHE A 116 -5.77 2.33 2.48
N ASN A 117 -6.24 3.15 3.42
CA ASN A 117 -5.54 4.37 3.83
C ASN A 117 -4.51 4.01 4.89
N ASN A 118 -3.29 4.52 4.73
CA ASN A 118 -2.24 4.41 5.72
C ASN A 118 -2.25 5.68 6.58
N ASP A 119 -2.57 5.53 7.87
CA ASP A 119 -2.41 6.62 8.83
C ASP A 119 -0.93 6.84 9.12
N VAL A 120 -0.36 7.84 8.44
CA VAL A 120 1.03 8.26 8.58
C VAL A 120 1.20 9.47 9.49
N SER A 121 0.23 9.74 10.38
CA SER A 121 0.41 10.77 11.40
C SER A 121 1.55 10.39 12.37
N TYR A 122 2.42 11.35 12.70
CA TYR A 122 3.55 11.11 13.58
C TYR A 122 3.11 10.64 14.98
N THR A 123 3.79 9.62 15.51
CA THR A 123 3.73 9.16 16.90
C THR A 123 5.08 8.60 17.32
N ASP A 124 5.46 8.69 18.60
CA ASP A 124 6.67 8.05 19.12
C ASP A 124 6.44 6.56 19.46
N GLN A 125 5.20 6.10 19.42
CA GLN A 125 4.80 4.71 19.58
C GLN A 125 4.96 3.92 18.28
N VAL A 126 4.76 2.60 18.38
CA VAL A 126 4.56 1.73 17.23
C VAL A 126 3.11 1.88 16.77
N ARG A 127 2.87 2.18 15.50
CA ARG A 127 1.54 1.99 14.89
C ARG A 127 1.52 0.65 14.17
N LEU A 128 0.56 -0.21 14.52
CA LEU A 128 0.42 -1.53 13.92
C LEU A 128 -0.96 -1.67 13.30
N THR A 129 -1.01 -1.84 11.98
CA THR A 129 -2.23 -2.13 11.23
C THR A 129 -2.21 -3.58 10.78
N VAL A 130 -3.28 -4.32 11.07
CA VAL A 130 -3.49 -5.68 10.57
C VAL A 130 -4.59 -5.63 9.52
N ARG A 131 -4.30 -6.12 8.31
CA ARG A 131 -5.22 -6.20 7.18
C ARG A 131 -5.51 -7.65 6.85
N HIS A 132 -6.76 -8.06 6.95
CA HIS A 132 -7.15 -9.41 6.57
C HIS A 132 -7.63 -9.44 5.13
N VAL A 133 -6.79 -9.92 4.23
CA VAL A 133 -6.99 -9.93 2.78
C VAL A 133 -6.75 -11.34 2.21
N ALA A 134 -7.06 -12.37 2.99
CA ALA A 134 -6.89 -13.78 2.63
C ALA A 134 -8.25 -14.46 2.52
N ALA A 135 -8.37 -15.44 1.64
CA ALA A 135 -9.49 -16.38 1.63
C ALA A 135 -9.40 -17.28 2.88
N ALA A 136 -9.91 -16.78 3.99
CA ALA A 136 -9.95 -17.47 5.26
C ALA A 136 -11.16 -16.97 6.10
N PRO A 137 -11.59 -17.73 7.12
CA PRO A 137 -12.53 -17.25 8.12
C PRO A 137 -11.97 -16.05 8.89
N ALA A 138 -12.86 -15.33 9.59
CA ALA A 138 -12.44 -14.23 10.45
C ALA A 138 -11.40 -14.67 11.50
N VAL A 139 -10.40 -13.82 11.70
CA VAL A 139 -9.27 -14.08 12.60
C VAL A 139 -9.10 -12.97 13.61
N ASP A 140 -8.51 -13.31 14.73
CA ASP A 140 -7.95 -12.38 15.70
C ASP A 140 -6.42 -12.48 15.64
N ALA A 141 -5.77 -11.33 15.55
CA ALA A 141 -4.33 -11.23 15.67
C ALA A 141 -3.97 -10.94 17.12
N LEU A 142 -3.26 -11.89 17.75
CA LEU A 142 -2.84 -11.78 19.14
C LEU A 142 -1.35 -11.46 19.18
N PHE A 143 -0.99 -10.45 19.97
CA PHE A 143 0.38 -9.98 20.14
C PHE A 143 0.76 -10.09 21.61
N PHE A 144 1.83 -10.82 21.87
CA PHE A 144 2.34 -11.06 23.22
C PHE A 144 3.63 -10.27 23.43
N PRO A 145 3.58 -9.12 24.12
CA PRO A 145 4.77 -8.52 24.69
C PRO A 145 5.23 -9.40 25.86
N GLY A 146 6.46 -9.92 25.83
CA GLY A 146 6.91 -10.95 26.79
C GLY A 146 6.76 -10.64 28.29
N THR A 147 6.43 -9.40 28.68
CA THR A 147 6.21 -8.96 30.06
C THR A 147 4.85 -8.30 30.33
N ALA A 148 3.95 -8.22 29.33
CA ALA A 148 2.68 -7.51 29.45
C ALA A 148 1.51 -8.36 28.94
N ASP A 149 0.28 -7.86 29.17
CA ASP A 149 -0.94 -8.55 28.77
C ASP A 149 -1.02 -8.71 27.25
N GLU A 150 -1.67 -9.79 26.83
CA GLU A 150 -1.97 -10.06 25.42
C GLU A 150 -2.78 -8.91 24.81
N LEU A 151 -2.30 -8.41 23.68
CA LEU A 151 -3.08 -7.50 22.84
C LEU A 151 -3.81 -8.30 21.77
N ARG A 152 -5.13 -8.13 21.72
CA ARG A 152 -5.98 -8.66 20.65
C ARG A 152 -6.35 -7.56 19.67
N VAL A 153 -6.06 -7.80 18.39
CA VAL A 153 -6.44 -6.96 17.25
C VAL A 153 -7.42 -7.75 16.38
N GLY A 154 -8.69 -7.41 16.47
CA GLY A 154 -9.78 -8.12 15.79
C GLY A 154 -11.04 -8.27 16.64
N PRO A 155 -12.03 -9.03 16.17
CA PRO A 155 -11.99 -9.91 14.99
C PRO A 155 -11.92 -9.13 13.67
N LEU A 156 -11.24 -9.69 12.68
CA LEU A 156 -11.14 -9.17 11.31
C LEU A 156 -11.70 -10.20 10.34
N ALA A 157 -12.68 -9.81 9.54
CA ALA A 157 -13.12 -10.56 8.36
C ALA A 157 -12.31 -10.16 7.11
N ASN A 158 -12.43 -10.93 6.02
CA ASN A 158 -11.79 -10.60 4.75
C ASN A 158 -12.22 -9.19 4.27
N GLY A 159 -11.23 -8.38 3.90
CA GLY A 159 -11.39 -6.97 3.51
C GLY A 159 -11.29 -5.98 4.68
N GLU A 160 -11.27 -6.45 5.93
CA GLU A 160 -11.22 -5.56 7.10
C GLU A 160 -9.79 -5.27 7.56
N GLU A 161 -9.63 -4.12 8.22
CA GLU A 161 -8.40 -3.75 8.90
C GLU A 161 -8.67 -3.23 10.32
N THR A 162 -7.65 -3.32 11.17
CA THR A 162 -7.65 -2.64 12.48
C THR A 162 -6.25 -2.14 12.77
N THR A 163 -6.20 -0.96 13.39
CA THR A 163 -4.97 -0.33 13.83
C THR A 163 -4.92 -0.27 15.36
N ALA A 164 -3.76 -0.55 15.92
CA ALA A 164 -3.44 -0.38 17.33
C ALA A 164 -2.14 0.43 17.48
N GLU A 165 -2.04 1.21 18.55
CA GLU A 165 -0.78 1.85 18.95
C GLU A 165 -0.18 1.11 20.14
N LEU A 166 1.11 0.83 20.06
CA LEU A 166 1.82 -0.06 20.97
C LEU A 166 3.15 0.54 21.44
N PRO A 167 3.56 0.26 22.68
CA PRO A 167 4.91 0.55 23.12
C PRO A 167 5.95 -0.15 22.23
N PRO A 168 7.10 0.49 21.92
CA PRO A 168 8.20 -0.18 21.24
C PRO A 168 8.72 -1.39 22.04
N ALA A 169 8.63 -2.57 21.46
CA ALA A 169 9.06 -3.83 22.06
C ALA A 169 9.20 -4.93 21.00
N THR A 170 9.66 -6.11 21.41
CA THR A 170 9.53 -7.32 20.60
C THR A 170 8.24 -8.04 20.97
N TYR A 171 7.40 -8.30 19.97
CA TYR A 171 6.12 -8.98 20.11
C TYR A 171 6.19 -10.35 19.44
N GLU A 172 5.63 -11.37 20.09
CA GLU A 172 5.29 -12.63 19.42
C GLU A 172 3.86 -12.53 18.90
N GLY A 173 3.67 -12.62 17.59
CA GLY A 173 2.37 -12.56 16.95
C GLY A 173 1.84 -13.94 16.56
N VAL A 174 0.57 -14.21 16.85
CA VAL A 174 -0.16 -15.39 16.35
C VAL A 174 -1.49 -14.95 15.75
N LEU A 175 -2.00 -15.76 14.81
CA LEU A 175 -3.36 -15.62 14.30
C LEU A 175 -4.21 -16.78 14.80
N VAL A 176 -5.35 -16.46 15.38
CA VAL A 176 -6.35 -17.44 15.82
C VAL A 176 -7.66 -17.21 15.07
N PRO A 177 -8.38 -18.25 14.62
CA PRO A 177 -9.74 -18.09 14.14
C PRO A 177 -10.65 -17.56 15.26
N THR A 178 -11.57 -16.67 14.90
CA THR A 178 -12.47 -16.05 15.87
C THR A 178 -13.30 -17.10 16.63
N GLY A 179 -13.32 -16.97 17.96
CA GLY A 179 -14.02 -17.91 18.85
C GLY A 179 -13.21 -19.16 19.21
N THR A 180 -11.96 -19.27 18.77
CA THR A 180 -11.04 -20.37 19.11
C THR A 180 -9.80 -19.86 19.84
N SER A 181 -9.03 -20.77 20.43
CA SER A 181 -7.75 -20.48 21.09
C SER A 181 -6.56 -21.17 20.41
N THR A 182 -6.79 -21.86 19.30
CA THR A 182 -5.75 -22.59 18.58
C THR A 182 -5.19 -21.70 17.48
N ALA A 183 -3.91 -21.35 17.60
CA ALA A 183 -3.23 -20.60 16.56
C ALA A 183 -3.19 -21.41 15.25
N VAL A 184 -3.61 -20.78 14.16
CA VAL A 184 -3.51 -21.32 12.79
C VAL A 184 -2.26 -20.81 12.09
N PHE A 185 -1.64 -19.76 12.62
CA PHE A 185 -0.41 -19.18 12.09
C PHE A 185 0.42 -18.52 13.20
N GLY A 186 1.74 -18.60 13.09
CA GLY A 186 2.70 -18.14 14.11
C GLY A 186 3.11 -19.22 15.12
N PRO A 187 3.86 -18.87 16.17
CA PRO A 187 4.28 -17.50 16.53
C PRO A 187 5.33 -16.93 15.58
N ILE A 188 5.28 -15.61 15.39
CA ILE A 188 6.31 -14.84 14.66
C ILE A 188 6.85 -13.76 15.59
N SER A 189 8.17 -13.77 15.76
CA SER A 189 8.88 -12.75 16.51
C SER A 189 9.03 -11.47 15.67
N MET A 190 8.56 -10.35 16.21
CA MET A 190 8.53 -9.06 15.53
C MET A 190 9.14 -7.99 16.42
N PRO A 191 10.38 -7.55 16.17
CA PRO A 191 10.89 -6.33 16.77
C PRO A 191 10.15 -5.13 16.16
N LEU A 192 9.44 -4.37 17.00
CA LEU A 192 8.68 -3.19 16.60
C LEU A 192 9.27 -1.95 17.29
N TYR A 193 9.71 -1.00 16.46
CA TYR A 193 10.31 0.26 16.89
C TYR A 193 9.32 1.42 16.75
N GLY A 194 9.35 2.36 17.69
CA GLY A 194 8.51 3.56 17.66
C GLY A 194 8.83 4.50 16.49
N GLY A 195 7.89 5.40 16.15
CA GLY A 195 8.04 6.28 14.99
C GLY A 195 7.77 5.60 13.66
N LYS A 196 7.09 4.44 13.67
CA LYS A 196 6.89 3.62 12.48
C LYS A 196 5.47 3.04 12.45
N LEU A 197 4.93 2.96 11.24
CA LEU A 197 3.76 2.17 10.89
C LEU A 197 4.22 0.82 10.35
N TYR A 198 3.80 -0.25 11.01
CA TYR A 198 3.90 -1.61 10.52
C TYR A 198 2.54 -2.06 10.02
N VAL A 199 2.50 -2.62 8.81
CA VAL A 199 1.28 -3.22 8.26
C VAL A 199 1.51 -4.70 8.04
N ALA A 200 0.68 -5.53 8.65
CA ALA A 200 0.66 -6.97 8.46
C ALA A 200 -0.51 -7.36 7.55
N TYR A 201 -0.22 -7.95 6.40
CA TYR A 201 -1.21 -8.42 5.43
C TYR A 201 -1.34 -9.93 5.51
N ALA A 202 -2.49 -10.42 5.94
CA ALA A 202 -2.86 -11.83 5.78
C ALA A 202 -3.37 -12.04 4.37
N ILE A 203 -2.59 -12.70 3.50
CA ILE A 203 -2.91 -12.93 2.08
C ILE A 203 -2.96 -14.43 1.74
N GLY A 204 -3.43 -14.75 0.54
CA GLY A 204 -3.54 -16.12 0.05
C GLY A 204 -4.81 -16.83 0.52
N SER A 205 -4.78 -18.15 0.57
CA SER A 205 -5.92 -18.99 0.94
C SER A 205 -5.53 -19.97 2.03
N LEU A 206 -6.36 -20.03 3.09
CA LEU A 206 -6.16 -20.98 4.18
C LEU A 206 -6.52 -22.40 3.75
N SER A 207 -7.61 -22.57 2.97
CA SER A 207 -8.05 -23.89 2.49
C SER A 207 -7.07 -24.50 1.50
N ASP A 208 -6.42 -23.66 0.68
CA ASP A 208 -5.50 -24.11 -0.37
C ASP A 208 -4.04 -24.17 0.12
N GLY A 209 -3.79 -23.89 1.40
CA GLY A 209 -2.44 -23.95 1.99
C GLY A 209 -1.46 -22.91 1.45
N THR A 210 -1.97 -21.80 0.91
CA THR A 210 -1.17 -20.70 0.34
C THR A 210 -1.14 -19.46 1.24
N PHE A 211 -1.72 -19.57 2.43
CA PHE A 211 -1.76 -18.50 3.43
C PHE A 211 -0.35 -18.05 3.82
N GLN A 212 -0.13 -16.74 3.81
CA GLN A 212 1.13 -16.12 4.23
C GLN A 212 0.88 -14.73 4.82
N ILE A 213 1.85 -14.25 5.59
CA ILE A 213 1.85 -12.88 6.12
C ILE A 213 2.94 -12.07 5.43
N LEU A 214 2.55 -10.94 4.85
CA LEU A 214 3.49 -9.92 4.39
C LEU A 214 3.58 -8.80 5.41
N LYS A 215 4.80 -8.31 5.60
CA LYS A 215 5.09 -7.16 6.46
C LYS A 215 5.49 -5.97 5.59
N GLN A 216 4.90 -4.82 5.87
CA GLN A 216 5.35 -3.53 5.38
C GLN A 216 5.76 -2.65 6.55
N GLU A 217 6.73 -1.78 6.32
CA GLU A 217 7.18 -0.76 7.25
C GLU A 217 7.18 0.61 6.56
N ILE A 218 6.65 1.62 7.24
CA ILE A 218 6.59 3.02 6.79
C ILE A 218 7.04 3.91 7.96
N ASP A 219 7.95 4.84 7.69
CA ASP A 219 8.37 5.85 8.67
C ASP A 219 7.26 6.91 8.87
N LEU A 220 7.03 7.31 10.12
CA LEU A 220 6.03 8.31 10.54
C LEU A 220 6.62 9.69 10.81
#